data_AF-A0A1D1UXE2-F1
#
_entry.id   AF-A0A1D1UXE2-F1
#
_cell.length_a   1.000
_cell.length_b   1.000
_cell.length_c   1.000
_cell.angle_alpha   90.00
_cell.angle_beta   90.00
_cell.angle_gamma   90.00
#
_symmetry.space_group_name_H-M   'P 1'
#
loop_
_entity.id
_entity.type
_entity.pdbx_description
1 polymer ?
#
loop_
_entity_poly.entity_id
_entity_poly.type
_entity_poly.pdbx_seq_one_letter_code
_entity_poly.pdbx_strand_id
1 'polypeptide(L)'
;MSITRSKSQLAVSKPTDVGETEEEKVPEDDWRLWFKPPSNPNRRDVASSEAKLSLINEILNRDIISKSPDKLDAARLKNVLVDMNAQFRVAALLPKLLLCDDQDKLDLLGEDVNRLLQLFRLQIDLAVNFFTFHVESYSQTSLSSSEGSLGSSGSETAVQISEESVYELTDEEKLKNRLGLTAVSHLISFKEAFTALCTGFRDTFDYSLLSKSERIFAETEQSKQSSFPAAQELCGLTKEVTEIFLKGLQKSPVEARELQKHIAEMTTVKDEANENKKMLWDEFQKVVDMSQNDHHKLTKNLQKNTAHICDRLEELRSVRLKAQSRVHRQVEDDNGPHKIKLSRMERDIEKTIQMSRVRNNQHFHEEKQILRALRAARKSQGEFEVAILEHCVELKTEIMALQDRSEILREHLRKDQEEEATLETEMMVLVQDRRERDERRRLYEEEMKRKNWAATVIQARWKGYITRKKLRKGRKKKGKKGKKGKGKSKGKSKSPGGKGKKK
;
A
#
# COMPACT_ATOMS: atom_id res chain seq x y z
N MET A 1 14.53 -85.75 -22.02
CA MET A 1 14.74 -85.42 -23.46
C MET A 1 15.22 -84.00 -23.54
N SER A 2 16.43 -83.82 -24.05
CA SER A 2 17.24 -82.61 -23.96
C SER A 2 16.78 -81.51 -24.91
N ILE A 3 16.68 -80.28 -24.41
CA ILE A 3 16.36 -79.08 -25.18
C ILE A 3 17.67 -78.49 -25.71
N THR A 4 17.87 -78.51 -27.03
CA THR A 4 18.97 -77.81 -27.71
C THR A 4 18.49 -76.44 -28.18
N ARG A 5 19.32 -75.43 -27.91
CA ARG A 5 19.07 -74.00 -28.12
C ARG A 5 19.86 -73.55 -29.35
N SER A 6 19.19 -73.34 -30.47
CA SER A 6 19.82 -72.84 -31.70
C SER A 6 19.85 -71.31 -31.70
N LYS A 7 21.07 -70.75 -31.78
CA LYS A 7 21.35 -69.33 -32.03
C LYS A 7 21.26 -69.08 -33.54
N SER A 8 20.40 -68.16 -33.96
CA SER A 8 20.43 -67.58 -35.32
C SER A 8 20.92 -66.13 -35.23
N GLN A 9 22.07 -65.88 -35.82
CA GLN A 9 22.64 -64.55 -36.09
C GLN A 9 21.77 -63.84 -37.14
N LEU A 10 21.37 -62.60 -36.87
CA LEU A 10 20.78 -61.70 -37.87
C LEU A 10 21.81 -60.62 -38.22
N ALA A 11 22.14 -60.57 -39.50
CA ALA A 11 23.00 -59.59 -40.12
C ALA A 11 22.32 -58.21 -40.14
N VAL A 12 23.11 -57.17 -39.86
CA VAL A 12 22.74 -55.76 -39.91
C VAL A 12 22.84 -55.29 -41.36
N SER A 13 21.71 -54.94 -41.96
CA SER A 13 21.60 -54.27 -43.26
C SER A 13 21.50 -52.75 -43.07
N LYS A 14 22.39 -52.01 -43.73
CA LYS A 14 22.37 -50.54 -43.87
C LYS A 14 21.16 -50.06 -44.68
N PRO A 15 20.49 -48.95 -44.32
CA PRO A 15 19.74 -48.13 -45.27
C PRO A 15 20.65 -47.01 -45.80
N THR A 16 21.06 -47.00 -47.07
CA THR A 16 20.41 -46.34 -48.23
C THR A 16 19.97 -44.89 -48.00
N ASP A 17 20.96 -44.05 -48.28
CA ASP A 17 20.95 -42.68 -48.80
C ASP A 17 19.85 -42.41 -49.83
N VAL A 18 18.93 -41.47 -49.53
CA VAL A 18 18.03 -40.81 -50.48
C VAL A 18 17.63 -39.43 -49.93
N GLY A 19 17.90 -38.38 -50.69
CA GLY A 19 17.01 -37.22 -50.78
C GLY A 19 17.59 -35.90 -50.26
N GLU A 20 18.46 -35.29 -51.07
CA GLU A 20 18.70 -33.83 -51.06
C GLU A 20 17.37 -33.09 -51.26
N THR A 21 17.01 -32.23 -50.30
CA THR A 21 16.04 -31.16 -50.49
C THR A 21 16.72 -29.83 -50.21
N GLU A 22 16.52 -28.94 -51.16
CA GLU A 22 17.12 -27.64 -51.39
C GLU A 22 17.29 -26.76 -50.13
N GLU A 23 18.52 -26.28 -49.96
CA GLU A 23 18.90 -25.23 -49.01
C GLU A 23 18.19 -23.91 -49.35
N GLU A 24 17.21 -23.53 -48.54
CA GLU A 24 16.70 -22.17 -48.50
C GLU A 24 17.73 -21.28 -47.77
N LYS A 25 18.57 -20.59 -48.55
CA LYS A 25 19.53 -19.59 -48.07
C LYS A 25 18.79 -18.43 -47.39
N VAL A 26 18.77 -18.45 -46.06
CA VAL A 26 18.41 -17.29 -45.24
C VAL A 26 19.56 -16.26 -45.30
N PRO A 27 19.31 -14.97 -45.59
CA PRO A 27 20.35 -13.94 -45.61
C PRO A 27 20.86 -13.66 -44.20
N GLU A 28 22.12 -13.99 -43.92
CA GLU A 28 22.72 -13.95 -42.59
C GLU A 28 23.34 -12.58 -42.19
N ASP A 29 23.04 -11.49 -42.92
CA ASP A 29 23.81 -10.23 -42.82
C ASP A 29 23.07 -8.97 -42.31
N ASP A 30 21.82 -9.04 -41.85
CA ASP A 30 21.04 -7.81 -41.55
C ASP A 30 21.15 -7.28 -40.10
N TRP A 31 21.80 -8.01 -39.19
CA TRP A 31 21.96 -7.55 -37.79
C TRP A 31 23.17 -6.62 -37.57
N ARG A 32 24.07 -6.49 -38.55
CA ARG A 32 25.27 -5.64 -38.45
C ARG A 32 25.02 -4.14 -38.71
N LEU A 33 23.83 -3.76 -39.15
CA LEU A 33 23.47 -2.35 -39.38
C LEU A 33 23.00 -1.60 -38.12
N TRP A 34 22.75 -2.31 -37.01
CA TRP A 34 22.21 -1.73 -35.78
C TRP A 34 23.26 -1.43 -34.70
N PHE A 35 24.51 -1.84 -34.90
CA PHE A 35 25.62 -1.50 -34.00
C PHE A 35 26.70 -0.72 -34.74
N LYS A 36 26.50 0.61 -34.85
CA LYS A 36 27.63 1.52 -35.01
C LYS A 36 28.32 1.65 -33.65
N PRO A 37 29.59 1.22 -33.48
CA PRO A 37 30.33 1.53 -32.26
C PRO A 37 30.43 3.06 -32.11
N PRO A 38 30.26 3.60 -30.89
CA PRO A 38 30.36 5.02 -30.66
C PRO A 38 31.74 5.50 -31.10
N SER A 39 31.75 6.46 -32.04
CA SER A 39 32.94 7.14 -32.48
C SER A 39 33.58 7.85 -31.29
N ASN A 40 34.69 7.31 -30.82
CA ASN A 40 35.80 7.97 -30.12
C ASN A 40 35.43 9.14 -29.17
N PRO A 41 35.30 8.92 -27.84
CA PRO A 41 34.88 9.94 -26.88
C PRO A 41 35.95 11.02 -26.55
N ASN A 42 37.08 11.05 -27.24
CA ASN A 42 38.22 11.90 -26.91
C ASN A 42 38.33 13.23 -27.69
N ARG A 43 37.23 13.73 -28.27
CA ARG A 43 37.14 15.12 -28.74
C ARG A 43 36.00 15.84 -28.03
N ARG A 44 36.23 16.23 -26.77
CA ARG A 44 35.41 17.23 -26.08
C ARG A 44 36.00 18.60 -26.39
N ASP A 45 35.22 19.43 -27.06
CA ASP A 45 35.48 20.86 -27.19
C ASP A 45 35.44 21.52 -25.81
N VAL A 46 36.61 21.70 -25.21
CA VAL A 46 36.83 22.27 -23.87
C VAL A 46 36.20 23.67 -23.75
N ALA A 47 36.07 24.39 -24.87
CA ALA A 47 35.51 25.75 -24.92
C ALA A 47 33.99 25.81 -24.61
N SER A 48 33.22 24.73 -24.78
CA SER A 48 31.78 24.73 -24.48
C SER A 48 31.47 24.42 -23.01
N SER A 49 32.38 23.76 -22.31
CA SER A 49 32.18 23.34 -20.91
C SER A 49 32.37 24.51 -19.93
N GLU A 50 33.35 25.38 -20.17
CA GLU A 50 33.58 26.56 -19.32
C GLU A 50 32.46 27.60 -19.45
N ALA A 51 31.95 27.83 -20.66
CA ALA A 51 30.82 28.73 -20.88
C ALA A 51 29.54 28.24 -20.17
N LYS A 52 29.30 26.92 -20.16
CA LYS A 52 28.17 26.32 -19.44
C LYS A 52 28.33 26.40 -17.92
N LEU A 53 29.55 26.15 -17.40
CA LEU A 53 29.82 26.27 -15.97
C LEU A 53 29.77 27.72 -15.48
N SER A 54 30.15 28.68 -16.31
CA SER A 54 30.04 30.11 -16.00
C SER A 54 28.57 30.55 -15.95
N LEU A 55 27.73 30.11 -16.89
CA LEU A 55 26.29 30.39 -16.89
C LEU A 55 25.56 29.76 -15.69
N ILE A 56 25.94 28.53 -15.31
CA ILE A 56 25.37 27.84 -14.13
C ILE A 56 25.74 28.59 -12.85
N ASN A 57 26.99 29.05 -12.73
CA ASN A 57 27.43 29.83 -11.57
C ASN A 57 26.82 31.25 -11.54
N GLU A 58 26.49 31.83 -12.70
CA GLU A 58 25.81 33.13 -12.77
C GLU A 58 24.33 33.01 -12.39
N ILE A 59 23.68 31.89 -12.74
CA ILE A 59 22.30 31.58 -12.33
C ILE A 59 22.22 31.28 -10.82
N LEU A 60 23.22 30.59 -10.27
CA LEU A 60 23.25 30.25 -8.84
C LEU A 60 23.60 31.44 -7.93
N ASN A 61 24.37 32.42 -8.43
CA ASN A 61 24.82 33.57 -7.64
C ASN A 61 23.96 34.84 -7.81
N ARG A 62 22.98 34.87 -8.72
CA ARG A 62 21.99 35.94 -8.77
C ARG A 62 20.88 35.69 -7.76
N ASP A 63 21.13 36.19 -6.56
CA ASP A 63 20.18 36.56 -5.52
C ASP A 63 18.68 36.45 -5.91
N ILE A 64 18.09 35.30 -5.59
CA ILE A 64 16.74 35.27 -5.04
C ILE A 64 16.89 35.44 -3.51
N ILE A 65 17.29 36.64 -3.10
CA ILE A 65 16.86 37.18 -1.82
C ILE A 65 15.38 37.57 -2.00
N SER A 66 14.51 36.57 -1.98
CA SER A 66 13.10 36.79 -1.69
C SER A 66 12.67 35.71 -0.72
N LYS A 67 12.58 36.10 0.56
CA LYS A 67 11.80 35.48 1.63
C LYS A 67 11.23 34.12 1.24
N SER A 68 11.92 33.05 1.62
CA SER A 68 11.50 31.69 1.25
C SER A 68 10.04 31.47 1.68
N PRO A 69 9.13 31.10 0.76
CA PRO A 69 7.74 30.76 1.10
C PRO A 69 7.66 29.65 2.17
N ASP A 70 8.70 28.82 2.24
CA ASP A 70 8.83 27.68 3.16
C ASP A 70 8.72 28.03 4.65
N LYS A 71 9.13 29.24 5.07
CA LYS A 71 8.98 29.64 6.49
C LYS A 71 7.57 30.11 6.82
N LEU A 72 6.86 30.65 5.83
CA LEU A 72 5.47 31.05 5.97
C LEU A 72 4.57 29.81 6.08
N ASP A 73 4.87 28.78 5.29
CA ASP A 73 4.10 27.54 5.27
C ASP A 73 4.32 26.70 6.52
N ALA A 74 5.54 26.66 7.09
CA ALA A 74 5.77 25.98 8.37
C ALA A 74 5.00 26.63 9.54
N ALA A 75 4.94 27.98 9.58
CA ALA A 75 4.19 28.69 10.62
C ALA A 75 2.67 28.52 10.46
N ARG A 76 2.17 28.55 9.21
CA ARG A 76 0.76 28.28 8.90
C ARG A 76 0.37 26.85 9.25
N LEU A 77 1.19 25.87 8.86
CA LEU A 77 0.96 24.46 9.15
C LEU A 77 0.99 24.19 10.66
N LYS A 78 1.91 24.82 11.39
CA LYS A 78 1.94 24.76 12.85
C LYS A 78 0.63 25.28 13.46
N ASN A 79 0.12 26.42 12.99
CA ASN A 79 -1.14 26.97 13.50
C ASN A 79 -2.34 26.06 13.18
N VAL A 80 -2.39 25.47 11.98
CA VAL A 80 -3.44 24.50 11.61
C VAL A 80 -3.39 23.26 12.50
N LEU A 81 -2.21 22.72 12.78
CA LEU A 81 -2.05 21.55 13.66
C LEU A 81 -2.41 21.86 15.11
N VAL A 82 -2.10 23.07 15.57
CA VAL A 82 -2.47 23.57 16.90
C VAL A 82 -3.99 23.71 17.03
N ASP A 83 -4.65 24.25 15.99
CA ASP A 83 -6.10 24.37 15.91
C ASP A 83 -6.79 23.00 15.86
N MET A 84 -6.28 22.07 15.04
CA MET A 84 -6.81 20.70 14.96
C MET A 84 -6.68 19.97 16.30
N ASN A 85 -5.53 20.10 16.97
CA ASN A 85 -5.33 19.50 18.30
C ASN A 85 -6.30 20.06 19.34
N ALA A 86 -6.56 21.38 19.32
CA ALA A 86 -7.58 21.98 20.19
C ALA A 86 -8.98 21.44 19.88
N GLN A 87 -9.35 21.32 18.60
CA GLN A 87 -10.63 20.75 18.18
C GLN A 87 -10.81 19.30 18.65
N PHE A 88 -9.78 18.47 18.54
CA PHE A 88 -9.83 17.08 19.01
C PHE A 88 -9.96 16.97 20.53
N ARG A 89 -9.25 17.82 21.28
CA ARG A 89 -9.36 17.85 22.75
C ARG A 89 -10.75 18.30 23.21
N VAL A 90 -11.31 19.31 22.55
CA VAL A 90 -12.71 19.74 22.80
C VAL A 90 -13.68 18.61 22.42
N ALA A 91 -13.50 17.93 21.29
CA ALA A 91 -14.31 16.77 20.89
C ALA A 91 -14.28 15.65 21.94
N ALA A 92 -13.10 15.35 22.48
CA ALA A 92 -12.90 14.32 23.49
C ALA A 92 -13.54 14.68 24.84
N LEU A 93 -13.56 15.97 25.19
CA LEU A 93 -14.19 16.47 26.42
C LEU A 93 -15.70 16.68 26.28
N LEU A 94 -16.19 16.88 25.07
CA LEU A 94 -17.58 17.25 24.81
C LEU A 94 -18.60 16.29 25.45
N PRO A 95 -18.48 14.95 25.36
CA PRO A 95 -19.41 14.05 26.04
C PRO A 95 -19.45 14.27 27.56
N LYS A 96 -18.29 14.52 28.18
CA LYS A 96 -18.18 14.77 29.63
C LYS A 96 -18.80 16.10 30.01
N LEU A 97 -18.56 17.13 29.19
CA LEU A 97 -19.14 18.46 29.38
C LEU A 97 -20.67 18.42 29.23
N LEU A 98 -21.18 17.65 28.28
CA LEU A 98 -22.63 17.50 28.07
C LEU A 98 -23.32 16.73 29.21
N LEU A 99 -22.61 15.81 29.87
CA LEU A 99 -23.12 15.02 31.00
C LEU A 99 -22.85 15.65 32.39
N CYS A 100 -22.25 16.84 32.46
CA CYS A 100 -21.91 17.48 33.72
C CYS A 100 -23.10 18.26 34.31
N ASP A 101 -23.74 17.74 35.36
CA ASP A 101 -24.87 18.42 36.02
C ASP A 101 -24.45 19.55 37.00
N ASP A 102 -23.15 19.68 37.25
CA ASP A 102 -22.57 20.61 38.22
C ASP A 102 -22.35 21.99 37.57
N GLN A 103 -23.34 22.88 37.73
CA GLN A 103 -23.36 24.20 37.10
C GLN A 103 -22.18 25.06 37.53
N ASP A 104 -21.73 24.96 38.79
CA ASP A 104 -20.60 25.73 39.29
C ASP A 104 -19.30 25.37 38.54
N LYS A 105 -19.14 24.11 38.12
CA LYS A 105 -18.00 23.68 37.29
C LYS A 105 -18.09 24.16 35.85
N LEU A 106 -19.30 24.27 35.31
CA LEU A 106 -19.53 24.79 33.96
C LEU A 106 -19.30 26.30 33.90
N ASP A 107 -19.68 27.05 34.94
CA ASP A 107 -19.45 28.49 35.03
C ASP A 107 -17.95 28.84 35.08
N LEU A 108 -17.11 27.94 35.59
CA LEU A 108 -15.65 28.08 35.54
C LEU A 108 -15.06 28.02 34.12
N LEU A 109 -15.81 27.54 33.13
CA LEU A 109 -15.40 27.49 31.72
C LEU A 109 -15.72 28.78 30.97
N GLY A 110 -16.44 29.70 31.60
CA GLY A 110 -16.91 30.96 31.00
C GLY A 110 -18.34 30.86 30.47
N GLU A 111 -19.05 31.98 30.53
CA GLU A 111 -20.47 32.10 30.22
C GLU A 111 -20.80 31.69 28.77
N ASP A 112 -19.94 32.07 27.81
CA ASP A 112 -20.13 31.74 26.39
C ASP A 112 -20.04 30.24 26.11
N VAL A 113 -19.07 29.56 26.73
CA VAL A 113 -18.89 28.10 26.60
C VAL A 113 -20.06 27.37 27.26
N ASN A 114 -20.49 27.83 28.45
CA ASN A 114 -21.65 27.26 29.13
C ASN A 114 -22.93 27.43 28.28
N ARG A 115 -23.15 28.62 27.71
CA ARG A 115 -24.29 28.87 26.82
C ARG A 115 -24.29 27.98 25.58
N LEU A 116 -23.12 27.74 24.97
CA LEU A 116 -22.99 26.80 23.84
C LEU A 116 -23.27 25.36 24.25
N LEU A 117 -22.78 24.92 25.41
CA LEU A 117 -23.06 23.58 25.94
C LEU A 117 -24.55 23.37 26.25
N GLN A 118 -25.22 24.39 26.78
CA GLN A 118 -26.67 24.36 26.99
C GLN A 118 -27.44 24.25 25.66
N LEU A 119 -27.03 25.01 24.64
CA LEU A 119 -27.60 24.88 23.29
C LEU A 119 -27.40 23.47 22.73
N PHE A 120 -26.24 22.86 22.93
CA PHE A 120 -25.99 21.48 22.54
C PHE A 120 -26.89 20.47 23.27
N ARG A 121 -27.06 20.61 24.58
CA ARG A 121 -27.96 19.76 25.36
C ARG A 121 -29.39 19.85 24.83
N LEU A 122 -29.88 21.07 24.62
CA LEU A 122 -31.21 21.30 24.04
C LEU A 122 -31.35 20.69 22.64
N GLN A 123 -30.32 20.79 21.80
CA GLN A 123 -30.33 20.18 20.47
C GLN A 123 -30.36 18.65 20.54
N ILE A 124 -29.62 18.04 21.48
CA ILE A 124 -29.62 16.60 21.70
C ILE A 124 -30.98 16.14 22.24
N ASP A 125 -31.55 16.84 23.23
CA ASP A 125 -32.86 16.52 23.80
C ASP A 125 -33.97 16.62 22.75
N LEU A 126 -33.93 17.66 21.89
CA LEU A 126 -34.87 17.79 20.78
C LEU A 126 -34.72 16.64 19.77
N ALA A 127 -33.49 16.24 19.44
CA ALA A 127 -33.25 15.12 18.54
C ALA A 127 -33.76 13.80 19.15
N VAL A 128 -33.43 13.52 20.42
CA VAL A 128 -33.88 12.31 21.14
C VAL A 128 -35.40 12.27 21.21
N ASN A 129 -36.06 13.37 21.60
CA ASN A 129 -37.52 13.46 21.65
C ASN A 129 -38.18 13.28 20.29
N PHE A 130 -37.57 13.78 19.22
CA PHE A 130 -38.06 13.57 17.86
C PHE A 130 -37.98 12.08 17.46
N PHE A 131 -36.87 11.40 17.82
CA PHE A 131 -36.71 9.98 17.54
C PHE A 131 -37.65 9.10 18.39
N THR A 132 -37.82 9.39 19.69
CA THR A 132 -38.72 8.60 20.55
C THR A 132 -40.19 8.76 20.17
N PHE A 133 -40.65 9.98 19.86
CA PHE A 133 -42.02 10.24 19.43
C PHE A 133 -42.39 9.48 18.15
N HIS A 134 -41.45 9.36 17.20
CA HIS A 134 -41.68 8.59 15.99
C HIS A 134 -41.66 7.08 16.20
N VAL A 135 -40.79 6.54 17.07
CA VAL A 135 -40.77 5.10 17.38
C VAL A 135 -42.08 4.65 18.06
N GLU A 136 -42.68 5.47 18.93
CA GLU A 136 -43.97 5.17 19.55
C GLU A 136 -45.14 5.21 18.57
N SER A 137 -45.10 6.14 17.59
CA SER A 137 -46.13 6.28 16.56
C SER A 137 -46.28 5.03 15.69
N TYR A 138 -45.18 4.31 15.41
CA TYR A 138 -45.19 3.08 14.61
C TYR A 138 -45.66 1.84 15.38
N SER A 139 -45.51 1.86 16.70
CA SER A 139 -45.86 0.71 17.55
C SER A 139 -47.38 0.56 17.73
N GLN A 140 -48.16 1.60 17.44
CA GLN A 140 -49.63 1.59 17.59
C GLN A 140 -50.38 1.25 16.29
N THR A 141 -49.75 1.33 15.12
CA THR A 141 -50.42 1.08 13.82
C THR A 141 -50.34 -0.37 13.32
N SER A 142 -49.56 -1.25 13.96
CA SER A 142 -49.36 -2.64 13.50
C SER A 142 -50.21 -3.70 14.20
N LEU A 143 -51.13 -3.31 15.11
CA LEU A 143 -51.92 -4.26 15.92
C LEU A 143 -53.43 -4.30 15.59
N SER A 144 -53.87 -3.70 14.48
CA SER A 144 -55.28 -3.76 14.06
C SER A 144 -55.47 -4.17 12.59
N SER A 145 -55.07 -5.38 12.20
CA SER A 145 -55.69 -6.08 11.06
C SER A 145 -55.21 -7.52 10.96
N SER A 146 -55.97 -8.46 11.52
CA SER A 146 -55.89 -9.88 11.14
C SER A 146 -57.06 -10.65 11.77
N GLU A 147 -58.27 -10.49 11.23
CA GLU A 147 -59.27 -11.55 11.23
C GLU A 147 -60.05 -11.55 9.90
N GLY A 148 -60.11 -12.73 9.28
CA GLY A 148 -60.89 -13.04 8.07
C GLY A 148 -60.08 -12.98 6.78
N SER A 149 -60.11 -13.94 5.86
CA SER A 149 -60.91 -15.15 5.73
C SER A 149 -60.32 -15.96 4.56
N LEU A 150 -60.45 -17.28 4.61
CA LEU A 150 -60.03 -18.25 3.60
C LEU A 150 -60.70 -18.03 2.23
N GLY A 151 -59.99 -18.40 1.14
CA GLY A 151 -60.65 -18.88 -0.07
C GLY A 151 -59.88 -18.82 -1.40
N SER A 152 -59.35 -19.97 -1.81
CA SER A 152 -59.47 -20.56 -3.17
C SER A 152 -58.76 -19.94 -4.39
N SER A 153 -57.69 -20.64 -4.81
CA SER A 153 -57.42 -21.22 -6.15
C SER A 153 -58.15 -20.67 -7.38
N GLY A 154 -57.40 -20.30 -8.42
CA GLY A 154 -57.86 -20.32 -9.82
C GLY A 154 -57.08 -19.48 -10.84
N SER A 155 -56.21 -20.17 -11.59
CA SER A 155 -55.72 -19.96 -12.98
C SER A 155 -55.93 -18.64 -13.77
N GLU A 156 -54.84 -18.26 -14.46
CA GLU A 156 -54.74 -17.81 -15.87
C GLU A 156 -55.57 -16.61 -16.36
N THR A 157 -54.92 -15.51 -16.77
CA THR A 157 -54.61 -15.18 -18.19
C THR A 157 -53.99 -13.79 -18.32
N ALA A 158 -53.12 -13.67 -19.31
CA ALA A 158 -52.40 -12.46 -19.71
C ALA A 158 -53.31 -11.37 -20.29
N VAL A 159 -53.10 -10.11 -19.87
CA VAL A 159 -53.44 -8.92 -20.68
C VAL A 159 -52.37 -7.85 -20.42
N GLN A 160 -51.70 -7.46 -21.50
CA GLN A 160 -50.84 -6.27 -21.59
C GLN A 160 -51.70 -5.01 -21.48
N ILE A 161 -51.42 -4.14 -20.52
CA ILE A 161 -51.77 -2.72 -20.57
C ILE A 161 -50.55 -1.91 -20.16
N SER A 162 -50.17 -1.00 -21.03
CA SER A 162 -49.16 0.02 -20.85
C SER A 162 -49.63 1.04 -19.83
N GLU A 163 -48.95 1.15 -18.69
CA GLU A 163 -49.16 2.23 -17.74
C GLU A 163 -47.81 2.78 -17.29
N GLU A 164 -47.64 4.07 -17.57
CA GLU A 164 -46.52 4.91 -17.24
C GLU A 164 -46.45 5.03 -15.72
N SER A 165 -45.64 4.16 -15.11
CA SER A 165 -45.45 4.11 -13.66
C SER A 165 -44.69 5.35 -13.19
N VAL A 166 -45.42 6.42 -12.91
CA VAL A 166 -45.02 7.40 -11.90
C VAL A 166 -44.88 6.58 -10.62
N TYR A 167 -43.65 6.27 -10.23
CA TYR A 167 -43.35 5.59 -8.98
C TYR A 167 -43.93 6.45 -7.85
N GLU A 168 -45.13 6.11 -7.39
CA GLU A 168 -45.60 6.54 -6.08
C GLU A 168 -44.63 5.95 -5.07
N LEU A 169 -43.60 6.75 -4.75
CA LEU A 169 -42.74 6.52 -3.60
C LEU A 169 -43.67 6.21 -2.43
N THR A 170 -43.51 4.99 -1.94
CA THR A 170 -44.28 4.49 -0.80
C THR A 170 -44.19 5.50 0.33
N ASP A 171 -45.23 5.66 1.14
CA ASP A 171 -45.20 6.61 2.26
C ASP A 171 -44.00 6.36 3.19
N GLU A 172 -43.49 5.14 3.21
CA GLU A 172 -42.25 4.74 3.86
C GLU A 172 -40.98 5.36 3.23
N GLU A 173 -40.88 5.44 1.91
CA GLU A 173 -39.76 6.10 1.21
C GLU A 173 -39.84 7.62 1.33
N LYS A 174 -41.04 8.22 1.25
CA LYS A 174 -41.22 9.66 1.54
C LYS A 174 -40.80 9.98 2.97
N LEU A 175 -41.11 9.10 3.92
CA LEU A 175 -40.71 9.26 5.31
C LEU A 175 -39.21 9.03 5.52
N LYS A 176 -38.59 8.01 4.88
CA LYS A 176 -37.12 7.82 4.90
C LYS A 176 -36.40 9.04 4.33
N ASN A 177 -36.95 9.66 3.28
CA ASN A 177 -36.42 10.89 2.71
C ASN A 177 -36.60 12.08 3.67
N ARG A 178 -37.74 12.20 4.36
CA ARG A 178 -37.97 13.27 5.36
C ARG A 178 -37.12 13.10 6.62
N LEU A 179 -36.99 11.87 7.13
CA LEU A 179 -36.10 11.50 8.24
C LEU A 179 -34.63 11.73 7.88
N GLY A 180 -34.25 11.41 6.63
CA GLY A 180 -32.94 11.73 6.09
C GLY A 180 -32.68 13.24 6.08
N LEU A 181 -33.65 14.05 5.61
CA LEU A 181 -33.54 15.50 5.56
C LEU A 181 -33.48 16.16 6.95
N THR A 182 -34.31 15.73 7.91
CA THR A 182 -34.26 16.26 9.29
C THR A 182 -32.99 15.82 10.03
N ALA A 183 -32.59 14.55 9.92
CA ALA A 183 -31.34 14.07 10.50
C ALA A 183 -30.12 14.81 9.92
N VAL A 184 -30.11 15.05 8.59
CA VAL A 184 -29.06 15.85 7.94
C VAL A 184 -29.07 17.30 8.44
N SER A 185 -30.24 17.92 8.60
CA SER A 185 -30.36 19.28 9.16
C SER A 185 -29.84 19.37 10.61
N HIS A 186 -30.11 18.35 11.44
CA HIS A 186 -29.60 18.28 12.81
C HIS A 186 -28.09 18.03 12.84
N LEU A 187 -27.55 17.21 11.94
CA LEU A 187 -26.10 16.99 11.82
C LEU A 187 -25.36 18.25 11.35
N ILE A 188 -25.96 19.04 10.44
CA ILE A 188 -25.42 20.33 10.02
C ILE A 188 -25.42 21.31 11.19
N SER A 189 -26.54 21.42 11.91
CA SER A 189 -26.66 22.28 13.09
C SER A 189 -25.69 21.88 14.20
N PHE A 190 -25.50 20.58 14.42
CA PHE A 190 -24.53 20.03 15.36
C PHE A 190 -23.09 20.36 14.94
N LYS A 191 -22.76 20.21 13.65
CA LYS A 191 -21.44 20.58 13.11
C LYS A 191 -21.17 22.07 13.28
N GLU A 192 -22.15 22.93 13.04
CA GLU A 192 -22.03 24.38 13.20
C GLU A 192 -21.85 24.77 14.66
N ALA A 193 -22.66 24.21 15.57
CA ALA A 193 -22.50 24.40 17.00
C ALA A 193 -21.14 23.87 17.50
N PHE A 194 -20.65 22.77 16.92
CA PHE A 194 -19.37 22.16 17.29
C PHE A 194 -18.21 23.04 16.84
N THR A 195 -18.30 23.53 15.61
CA THR A 195 -17.34 24.48 15.06
C THR A 195 -17.36 25.77 15.87
N ALA A 196 -18.52 26.28 16.26
CA ALA A 196 -18.66 27.46 17.10
C ALA A 196 -18.07 27.24 18.50
N LEU A 197 -18.26 26.05 19.08
CA LEU A 197 -17.65 25.67 20.36
C LEU A 197 -16.13 25.59 20.26
N CYS A 198 -15.60 24.91 19.25
CA CYS A 198 -14.16 24.89 18.99
C CYS A 198 -13.59 26.28 18.74
N THR A 199 -14.33 27.14 18.04
CA THR A 199 -13.94 28.53 17.78
C THR A 199 -14.04 29.38 19.05
N GLY A 200 -15.01 29.15 19.93
CA GLY A 200 -15.11 29.80 21.24
C GLY A 200 -13.96 29.41 22.17
N PHE A 201 -13.60 28.13 22.23
CA PHE A 201 -12.41 27.65 22.95
C PHE A 201 -11.10 28.20 22.34
N ARG A 202 -11.07 28.37 21.01
CA ARG A 202 -9.95 29.01 20.31
C ARG A 202 -9.88 30.50 20.65
N ASP A 203 -10.94 31.26 20.44
CA ASP A 203 -10.90 32.71 20.54
C ASP A 203 -10.77 33.20 22.01
N THR A 204 -11.15 32.37 22.98
CA THR A 204 -10.86 32.61 24.41
C THR A 204 -9.43 32.27 24.82
N PHE A 205 -8.66 31.59 23.94
CA PHE A 205 -7.24 31.18 24.00
C PHE A 205 -6.53 31.30 25.36
N ASP A 206 -7.11 30.69 26.38
CA ASP A 206 -6.36 30.32 27.56
C ASP A 206 -6.21 28.80 27.53
N TYR A 207 -5.09 28.32 26.97
CA TYR A 207 -4.69 26.92 27.08
C TYR A 207 -4.70 26.43 28.54
N SER A 208 -4.58 27.36 29.49
CA SER A 208 -4.75 27.05 30.90
C SER A 208 -6.19 26.68 31.23
N LEU A 209 -7.21 27.27 30.60
CA LEU A 209 -8.63 26.90 30.79
C LEU A 209 -8.92 25.50 30.25
N LEU A 210 -8.43 25.16 29.05
CA LEU A 210 -8.59 23.81 28.51
C LEU A 210 -7.86 22.77 29.37
N SER A 211 -6.64 23.11 29.84
CA SER A 211 -5.90 22.26 30.76
C SER A 211 -6.57 22.18 32.14
N LYS A 212 -7.25 23.24 32.57
CA LYS A 212 -8.02 23.30 33.82
C LYS A 212 -9.29 22.48 33.71
N SER A 213 -10.00 22.54 32.58
CA SER A 213 -11.14 21.67 32.32
C SER A 213 -10.71 20.21 32.31
N GLU A 214 -9.61 19.87 31.63
CA GLU A 214 -9.07 18.51 31.67
C GLU A 214 -8.72 18.07 33.10
N ARG A 215 -8.14 18.94 33.93
CA ARG A 215 -7.85 18.61 35.33
C ARG A 215 -9.12 18.42 36.16
N ILE A 216 -10.08 19.33 36.07
CA ILE A 216 -11.37 19.26 36.77
C ILE A 216 -12.09 17.95 36.41
N PHE A 217 -12.06 17.55 35.14
CA PHE A 217 -12.73 16.34 34.67
C PHE A 217 -11.88 15.06 34.79
N ALA A 218 -10.54 15.16 34.87
CA ALA A 218 -9.65 14.02 35.16
C ALA A 218 -9.69 13.61 36.64
N GLU A 219 -9.86 14.57 37.57
CA GLU A 219 -10.09 14.28 38.99
C GLU A 219 -11.42 13.54 39.21
N THR A 220 -12.39 13.74 38.33
CA THR A 220 -13.69 13.06 38.39
C THR A 220 -13.60 11.60 37.89
N GLU A 221 -12.64 11.27 37.01
CA GLU A 221 -12.44 9.93 36.43
C GLU A 221 -11.95 8.87 37.42
N GLN A 222 -11.26 9.24 38.50
CA GLN A 222 -10.85 8.25 39.51
C GLN A 222 -12.03 7.62 40.26
N SER A 223 -13.25 8.15 40.11
CA SER A 223 -14.44 7.65 40.80
C SER A 223 -15.41 6.84 39.94
N LYS A 224 -15.40 6.98 38.59
CA LYS A 224 -16.34 6.27 37.70
C LYS A 224 -15.70 5.98 36.34
N GLN A 225 -14.91 4.91 36.31
CA GLN A 225 -14.27 4.38 35.12
C GLN A 225 -15.30 3.55 34.30
N SER A 226 -16.29 4.21 33.70
CA SER A 226 -17.15 3.55 32.71
C SER A 226 -17.76 4.55 31.73
N SER A 227 -17.82 4.11 30.47
CA SER A 227 -18.49 4.71 29.31
C SER A 227 -17.71 5.82 28.56
N PHE A 228 -16.77 5.41 27.71
CA PHE A 228 -16.89 5.56 26.24
C PHE A 228 -15.59 5.08 25.56
N PRO A 229 -15.46 3.77 25.28
CA PRO A 229 -14.28 3.19 24.62
C PRO A 229 -13.90 3.89 23.31
N ALA A 230 -14.90 4.31 22.53
CA ALA A 230 -14.70 5.01 21.25
C ALA A 230 -14.01 6.37 21.39
N ALA A 231 -14.25 7.11 22.48
CA ALA A 231 -13.59 8.40 22.71
C ALA A 231 -12.11 8.20 23.09
N GLN A 232 -11.80 7.13 23.83
CA GLN A 232 -10.43 6.77 24.18
C GLN A 232 -9.64 6.30 22.95
N GLU A 233 -10.28 5.53 22.07
CA GLU A 233 -9.71 5.11 20.79
C GLU A 233 -9.43 6.30 19.86
N LEU A 234 -10.37 7.26 19.76
CA LEU A 234 -10.19 8.47 18.97
C LEU A 234 -9.05 9.36 19.50
N CYS A 235 -8.92 9.48 20.83
CA CYS A 235 -7.78 10.15 21.48
C CYS A 235 -6.44 9.44 21.20
N GLY A 236 -6.45 8.10 21.14
CA GLY A 236 -5.29 7.30 20.75
C GLY A 236 -4.86 7.59 19.31
N LEU A 237 -5.79 7.48 18.36
CA LEU A 237 -5.55 7.72 16.94
C LEU A 237 -5.05 9.14 16.66
N THR A 238 -5.63 10.14 17.31
CA THR A 238 -5.21 11.55 17.13
C THR A 238 -3.80 11.79 17.69
N LYS A 239 -3.42 11.13 18.79
CA LYS A 239 -2.06 11.17 19.32
C LYS A 239 -1.06 10.54 18.35
N GLU A 240 -1.38 9.37 17.78
CA GLU A 240 -0.55 8.70 16.77
C GLU A 240 -0.35 9.54 15.51
N VAL A 241 -1.44 10.10 14.97
CA VAL A 241 -1.39 11.00 13.80
C VAL A 241 -0.52 12.23 14.09
N THR A 242 -0.67 12.84 15.28
CA THR A 242 0.14 13.99 15.68
C THR A 242 1.62 13.62 15.80
N GLU A 243 1.94 12.43 16.32
CA GLU A 243 3.30 11.93 16.42
C GLU A 243 3.94 11.66 15.05
N ILE A 244 3.17 11.11 14.11
CA ILE A 244 3.60 10.92 12.70
C ILE A 244 3.92 12.27 12.04
N PHE A 245 3.07 13.28 12.22
CA PHE A 245 3.30 14.61 11.67
C PHE A 245 4.51 15.30 12.31
N LEU A 246 4.71 15.16 13.63
CA LEU A 246 5.88 15.70 14.32
C LEU A 246 7.17 15.02 13.88
N LYS A 247 7.16 13.69 13.70
CA LYS A 247 8.29 12.94 13.12
C LYS A 247 8.55 13.33 11.66
N GLY A 248 7.50 13.62 10.88
CA GLY A 248 7.62 14.14 9.52
C GLY A 248 8.20 15.55 9.45
N LEU A 249 7.86 16.42 10.41
CA LEU A 249 8.40 17.79 10.52
C LEU A 249 9.85 17.83 11.04
N GLN A 250 10.30 16.78 11.73
CA GLN A 250 11.69 16.63 12.16
C GLN A 250 12.63 16.17 11.04
N LYS A 251 12.10 15.64 9.93
CA LYS A 251 12.91 15.25 8.79
C LYS A 251 13.40 16.46 8.03
N SER A 252 14.70 16.49 7.76
CA SER A 252 15.33 17.53 6.94
C SER A 252 14.67 17.59 5.56
N PRO A 253 14.55 18.76 4.92
CA PRO A 253 14.06 18.86 3.53
C PRO A 253 14.82 17.97 2.54
N VAL A 254 16.06 17.59 2.87
CA VAL A 254 16.87 16.63 2.11
C VAL A 254 16.34 15.20 2.28
N GLU A 255 16.09 14.77 3.51
CA GLU A 255 15.53 13.46 3.82
C GLU A 255 14.12 13.29 3.25
N ALA A 256 13.33 14.36 3.21
CA ALA A 256 12.02 14.35 2.56
C ALA A 256 12.13 14.08 1.04
N ARG A 257 13.14 14.67 0.37
CA ARG A 257 13.41 14.42 -1.06
C ARG A 257 13.93 13.02 -1.31
N GLU A 258 14.80 12.51 -0.44
CA GLU A 258 15.32 11.14 -0.53
C GLU A 258 14.20 10.11 -0.31
N LEU A 259 13.34 10.33 0.68
CA LEU A 259 12.16 9.50 0.90
C LEU A 259 11.22 9.55 -0.29
N GLN A 260 10.98 10.72 -0.86
CA GLN A 260 10.12 10.86 -2.05
C GLN A 260 10.72 10.18 -3.29
N LYS A 261 12.05 10.26 -3.46
CA LYS A 261 12.78 9.51 -4.49
C LYS A 261 12.66 8.00 -4.28
N HIS A 262 12.82 7.54 -3.04
CA HIS A 262 12.67 6.13 -2.72
C HIS A 262 11.24 5.62 -2.91
N ILE A 263 10.23 6.42 -2.55
CA ILE A 263 8.82 6.11 -2.84
C ILE A 263 8.61 6.01 -4.35
N ALA A 264 9.15 6.95 -5.14
CA ALA A 264 9.04 6.91 -6.59
C ALA A 264 9.70 5.64 -7.19
N GLU A 265 10.91 5.29 -6.74
CA GLU A 265 11.60 4.05 -7.12
C GLU A 265 10.81 2.79 -6.73
N MET A 266 10.22 2.76 -5.54
CA MET A 266 9.36 1.66 -5.09
C MET A 266 8.07 1.57 -5.90
N THR A 267 7.48 2.70 -6.32
CA THR A 267 6.31 2.69 -7.20
C THR A 267 6.63 2.17 -8.59
N THR A 268 7.76 2.55 -9.18
CA THR A 268 8.15 2.03 -10.51
C THR A 268 8.43 0.53 -10.47
N VAL A 269 9.12 0.03 -9.44
CA VAL A 269 9.35 -1.42 -9.26
C VAL A 269 8.02 -2.17 -9.09
N LYS A 270 7.06 -1.58 -8.36
CA LYS A 270 5.73 -2.18 -8.18
C LYS A 270 4.94 -2.21 -9.49
N ASP A 271 5.03 -1.16 -10.30
CA ASP A 271 4.35 -1.07 -11.59
C ASP A 271 4.94 -2.09 -12.59
N GLU A 272 6.27 -2.21 -12.66
CA GLU A 272 6.96 -3.24 -13.47
C GLU A 272 6.58 -4.67 -13.02
N ALA A 273 6.51 -4.91 -11.71
CA ALA A 273 6.09 -6.20 -11.17
C ALA A 273 4.62 -6.51 -11.51
N ASN A 274 3.74 -5.51 -11.48
CA ASN A 274 2.35 -5.66 -11.87
C ASN A 274 2.20 -5.92 -13.38
N GLU A 275 3.00 -5.26 -14.22
CA GLU A 275 3.02 -5.48 -15.66
C GLU A 275 3.52 -6.90 -16.00
N ASN A 276 4.60 -7.37 -15.35
CA ASN A 276 5.06 -8.74 -15.47
C ASN A 276 4.00 -9.76 -15.03
N LYS A 277 3.32 -9.51 -13.91
CA LYS A 277 2.23 -10.35 -13.43
C LYS A 277 1.08 -10.40 -14.44
N LYS A 278 0.75 -9.27 -15.09
CA LYS A 278 -0.27 -9.19 -16.13
C LYS A 278 0.13 -10.00 -17.36
N MET A 279 1.38 -9.86 -17.84
CA MET A 279 1.89 -10.64 -18.97
C MET A 279 1.85 -12.16 -18.70
N LEU A 280 2.26 -12.60 -17.51
CA LEU A 280 2.18 -14.00 -17.10
C LEU A 280 0.72 -14.50 -17.04
N TRP A 281 -0.21 -13.66 -16.59
CA TRP A 281 -1.63 -14.00 -16.58
C TRP A 281 -2.21 -14.15 -17.99
N ASP A 282 -1.84 -13.25 -18.91
CA ASP A 282 -2.27 -13.32 -20.30
C ASP A 282 -1.71 -14.56 -21.01
N GLU A 283 -0.46 -14.94 -20.73
CA GLU A 283 0.14 -16.18 -21.24
C GLU A 283 -0.54 -17.43 -20.67
N PHE A 284 -0.79 -17.45 -19.36
CA PHE A 284 -1.54 -18.51 -18.70
C PHE A 284 -2.94 -18.67 -19.30
N GLN A 285 -3.65 -17.57 -19.51
CA GLN A 285 -4.98 -17.58 -20.11
C GLN A 285 -4.96 -18.15 -21.53
N LYS A 286 -3.97 -17.78 -22.36
CA LYS A 286 -3.78 -18.37 -23.70
C LYS A 286 -3.60 -19.88 -23.64
N VAL A 287 -2.81 -20.40 -22.69
CA VAL A 287 -2.60 -21.85 -22.52
C VAL A 287 -3.90 -22.55 -22.11
N VAL A 288 -4.68 -21.95 -21.21
CA VAL A 288 -6.00 -22.47 -20.81
C VAL A 288 -6.95 -22.51 -22.00
N ASP A 289 -7.04 -21.45 -22.78
CA ASP A 289 -7.93 -21.36 -23.96
C ASP A 289 -7.51 -22.38 -25.05
N MET A 290 -6.20 -22.54 -25.29
CA MET A 290 -5.67 -23.57 -26.19
C MET A 290 -6.04 -24.98 -25.72
N SER A 291 -5.86 -25.26 -24.43
CA SER A 291 -6.21 -26.54 -23.83
C SER A 291 -7.70 -26.84 -23.93
N GLN A 292 -8.56 -25.85 -23.65
CA GLN A 292 -10.01 -25.98 -23.81
C GLN A 292 -10.42 -26.24 -25.26
N ASN A 293 -9.80 -25.54 -26.22
CA ASN A 293 -10.05 -25.75 -27.64
C ASN A 293 -9.64 -27.16 -28.09
N ASP A 294 -8.49 -27.65 -27.65
CA ASP A 294 -8.04 -29.01 -27.97
C ASP A 294 -8.91 -30.07 -27.31
N HIS A 295 -9.36 -29.84 -26.07
CA HIS A 295 -10.35 -30.70 -25.41
C HIS A 295 -11.68 -30.72 -26.17
N HIS A 296 -12.14 -29.57 -26.66
CA HIS A 296 -13.35 -29.48 -27.49
C HIS A 296 -13.20 -30.25 -28.81
N LYS A 297 -12.06 -30.11 -29.51
CA LYS A 297 -11.75 -30.89 -30.72
C LYS A 297 -11.73 -32.40 -30.44
N LEU A 298 -11.10 -32.80 -29.33
CA LEU A 298 -11.02 -34.21 -28.93
C LEU A 298 -12.42 -34.77 -28.65
N THR A 299 -13.26 -34.05 -27.90
CA THR A 299 -14.64 -34.42 -27.60
C THR A 299 -15.48 -34.54 -28.88
N LYS A 300 -15.34 -33.61 -29.83
CA LYS A 300 -16.02 -33.68 -31.13
C LYS A 300 -15.57 -34.88 -31.97
N ASN A 301 -14.29 -35.21 -31.95
CA ASN A 301 -13.75 -36.39 -32.63
C ASN A 301 -14.23 -37.69 -31.97
N LEU A 302 -14.28 -37.74 -30.63
CA LEU A 302 -14.85 -38.86 -29.89
C LEU A 302 -16.33 -39.06 -30.26
N GLN A 303 -17.14 -38.00 -30.27
CA GLN A 303 -18.55 -38.08 -30.68
C GLN A 303 -18.72 -38.63 -32.11
N LYS A 304 -17.91 -38.15 -33.07
CA LYS A 304 -17.92 -38.67 -34.45
C LYS A 304 -17.55 -40.15 -34.51
N ASN A 305 -16.50 -40.57 -33.79
CA ASN A 305 -16.08 -41.96 -33.73
C ASN A 305 -17.15 -42.84 -33.06
N THR A 306 -17.77 -42.38 -31.99
CA THR A 306 -18.88 -43.08 -31.33
C THR A 306 -20.07 -43.25 -32.28
N ALA A 307 -20.47 -42.21 -33.01
CA ALA A 307 -21.53 -42.29 -34.01
C ALA A 307 -21.20 -43.32 -35.10
N HIS A 308 -19.99 -43.27 -35.66
CA HIS A 308 -19.54 -44.24 -36.66
C HIS A 308 -19.53 -45.69 -36.15
N ILE A 309 -19.12 -45.91 -34.90
CA ILE A 309 -19.17 -47.23 -34.25
C ILE A 309 -20.62 -47.70 -34.09
N CYS A 310 -21.52 -46.82 -33.63
CA CYS A 310 -22.94 -47.14 -33.50
C CYS A 310 -23.58 -47.50 -34.84
N ASP A 311 -23.35 -46.71 -35.89
CA ASP A 311 -23.86 -46.98 -37.24
C ASP A 311 -23.37 -48.32 -37.77
N ARG A 312 -22.07 -48.62 -37.58
CA ARG A 312 -21.48 -49.89 -38.01
C ARG A 312 -22.03 -51.09 -37.23
N LEU A 313 -22.30 -50.93 -35.93
CA LEU A 313 -22.94 -51.97 -35.13
C LEU A 313 -24.38 -52.24 -35.57
N GLU A 314 -25.12 -51.20 -35.95
CA GLU A 314 -26.49 -51.32 -36.44
C GLU A 314 -26.53 -52.00 -37.82
N GLU A 315 -25.60 -51.68 -38.70
CA GLU A 315 -25.41 -52.37 -39.98
C GLU A 315 -25.12 -53.87 -39.77
N LEU A 316 -24.21 -54.21 -38.85
CA LEU A 316 -23.89 -55.59 -38.51
C LEU A 316 -25.10 -56.34 -37.92
N ARG A 317 -25.92 -55.67 -37.11
CA ARG A 317 -27.19 -56.23 -36.60
C ARG A 317 -28.18 -56.51 -37.74
N SER A 318 -28.33 -55.58 -38.69
CA SER A 318 -29.20 -55.75 -39.86
C SER A 318 -28.74 -56.93 -40.73
N VAL A 319 -27.43 -57.04 -41.00
CA VAL A 319 -26.86 -58.18 -41.74
C VAL A 319 -27.09 -59.50 -41.01
N ARG A 320 -26.87 -59.54 -39.69
CA ARG A 320 -27.13 -60.73 -38.87
C ARG A 320 -28.60 -61.13 -38.91
N LEU A 321 -29.54 -60.19 -38.79
CA LEU A 321 -30.98 -60.48 -38.82
C LEU A 321 -31.42 -61.05 -40.18
N LYS A 322 -30.89 -60.48 -41.27
CA LYS A 322 -31.12 -60.98 -42.64
C LYS A 322 -30.53 -62.37 -42.85
N ALA A 323 -29.32 -62.62 -42.35
CA ALA A 323 -28.69 -63.93 -42.41
C ALA A 323 -29.48 -64.97 -41.60
N GLN A 324 -29.94 -64.62 -40.40
CA GLN A 324 -30.77 -65.49 -39.56
C GLN A 324 -32.13 -65.80 -40.20
N SER A 325 -32.75 -64.83 -40.86
CA SER A 325 -33.99 -65.02 -41.63
C SER A 325 -33.79 -65.91 -42.86
N ARG A 326 -32.62 -65.85 -43.51
CA ARG A 326 -32.24 -66.75 -44.61
C ARG A 326 -32.00 -68.17 -44.13
N VAL A 327 -31.34 -68.35 -42.99
CA VAL A 327 -31.18 -69.68 -42.35
C VAL A 327 -32.55 -70.27 -42.01
N HIS A 328 -33.48 -69.47 -41.47
CA HIS A 328 -34.82 -69.95 -41.15
C HIS A 328 -35.63 -70.37 -42.40
N ARG A 329 -35.52 -69.63 -43.52
CA ARG A 329 -36.13 -70.02 -44.82
C ARG A 329 -35.45 -71.23 -45.47
N GLN A 330 -34.16 -71.44 -45.17
CA GLN A 330 -33.37 -72.53 -45.73
C GLN A 330 -33.46 -73.83 -44.91
N VAL A 331 -34.06 -73.77 -43.72
CA VAL A 331 -34.46 -74.94 -42.92
C VAL A 331 -35.80 -75.52 -43.41
N GLU A 332 -36.63 -74.73 -44.10
CA GLU A 332 -37.94 -75.18 -44.63
C GLU A 332 -37.89 -75.74 -46.07
N ASP A 333 -36.93 -75.31 -46.90
CA ASP A 333 -36.96 -75.59 -48.36
C ASP A 333 -35.90 -76.58 -48.90
N ASP A 334 -35.16 -77.30 -48.06
CA ASP A 334 -34.12 -78.22 -48.56
C ASP A 334 -34.34 -79.69 -48.19
N ASN A 335 -35.29 -80.30 -48.88
CA ASN A 335 -35.17 -81.71 -49.28
C ASN A 335 -34.69 -81.79 -50.73
N GLY A 336 -33.35 -81.90 -50.89
CA GLY A 336 -32.66 -82.36 -52.10
C GLY A 336 -32.11 -81.24 -53.01
N PRO A 337 -30.79 -81.12 -53.26
CA PRO A 337 -29.79 -82.18 -53.42
C PRO A 337 -28.51 -81.94 -52.56
N HIS A 338 -28.38 -82.70 -51.47
CA HIS A 338 -27.49 -82.42 -50.34
C HIS A 338 -25.98 -82.36 -50.64
N LYS A 339 -25.47 -82.92 -51.74
CA LYS A 339 -24.02 -83.11 -51.91
C LYS A 339 -23.27 -81.85 -52.41
N ILE A 340 -23.84 -81.11 -53.37
CA ILE A 340 -23.25 -79.85 -53.87
C ILE A 340 -23.44 -78.72 -52.86
N LYS A 341 -24.55 -78.77 -52.10
CA LYS A 341 -24.86 -77.80 -51.05
C LYS A 341 -23.95 -77.97 -49.83
N LEU A 342 -23.69 -79.20 -49.39
CA LEU A 342 -22.68 -79.49 -48.36
C LEU A 342 -21.30 -78.96 -48.78
N SER A 343 -20.83 -79.24 -50.00
CA SER A 343 -19.53 -78.72 -50.45
C SER A 343 -19.49 -77.19 -50.68
N ARG A 344 -20.63 -76.52 -50.86
CA ARG A 344 -20.70 -75.04 -50.84
C ARG A 344 -20.66 -74.52 -49.39
N MET A 345 -21.42 -75.15 -48.50
CA MET A 345 -21.48 -74.81 -47.09
C MET A 345 -20.14 -75.03 -46.40
N GLU A 346 -19.45 -76.14 -46.68
CA GLU A 346 -18.09 -76.42 -46.20
C GLU A 346 -17.10 -75.34 -46.67
N ARG A 347 -17.21 -74.88 -47.92
CA ARG A 347 -16.38 -73.76 -48.43
C ARG A 347 -16.71 -72.44 -47.76
N ASP A 348 -17.98 -72.16 -47.45
CA ASP A 348 -18.39 -70.94 -46.79
C ASP A 348 -18.02 -70.95 -45.29
N ILE A 349 -18.07 -72.12 -44.63
CA ILE A 349 -17.56 -72.34 -43.28
C ILE A 349 -16.05 -72.11 -43.27
N GLU A 350 -15.30 -72.70 -44.21
CA GLU A 350 -13.83 -72.52 -44.28
C GLU A 350 -13.46 -71.05 -44.53
N LYS A 351 -14.17 -70.35 -45.43
CA LYS A 351 -14.00 -68.91 -45.63
C LYS A 351 -14.28 -68.09 -44.38
N THR A 352 -15.32 -68.45 -43.61
CA THR A 352 -15.66 -67.77 -42.37
C THR A 352 -14.60 -68.00 -41.30
N ILE A 353 -14.09 -69.23 -41.18
CA ILE A 353 -12.97 -69.57 -40.30
C ILE A 353 -11.72 -68.80 -40.71
N GLN A 354 -11.41 -68.73 -42.01
CA GLN A 354 -10.26 -67.98 -42.52
C GLN A 354 -10.39 -66.47 -42.24
N MET A 355 -11.56 -65.89 -42.51
CA MET A 355 -11.86 -64.49 -42.17
C MET A 355 -11.72 -64.22 -40.66
N SER A 356 -12.24 -65.13 -39.82
CA SER A 356 -12.11 -65.03 -38.36
C SER A 356 -10.66 -65.12 -37.91
N ARG A 357 -9.83 -65.97 -38.54
CA ARG A 357 -8.39 -66.07 -38.25
C ARG A 357 -7.65 -64.79 -38.62
N VAL A 358 -7.91 -64.22 -39.81
CA VAL A 358 -7.32 -62.95 -40.24
C VAL A 358 -7.71 -61.83 -39.28
N ARG A 359 -8.99 -61.75 -38.90
CA ARG A 359 -9.49 -60.74 -37.96
C ARG A 359 -8.90 -60.90 -36.56
N ASN A 360 -8.81 -62.12 -36.04
CA ASN A 360 -8.17 -62.38 -34.75
C ASN A 360 -6.69 -61.99 -34.78
N ASN A 361 -5.97 -62.32 -35.85
CA ASN A 361 -4.57 -61.91 -36.00
C ASN A 361 -4.41 -60.39 -36.05
N GLN A 362 -5.35 -59.68 -36.68
CA GLN A 362 -5.39 -58.22 -36.67
C GLN A 362 -5.61 -57.67 -35.25
N HIS A 363 -6.58 -58.23 -34.51
CA HIS A 363 -6.82 -57.84 -33.11
C HIS A 363 -5.60 -58.11 -32.21
N PHE A 364 -4.91 -59.24 -32.37
CA PHE A 364 -3.66 -59.51 -31.65
C PHE A 364 -2.58 -58.49 -32.00
N HIS A 365 -2.53 -58.01 -33.24
CA HIS A 365 -1.59 -56.99 -33.65
C HIS A 365 -1.91 -55.62 -33.02
N GLU A 366 -3.18 -55.22 -33.06
CA GLU A 366 -3.69 -53.98 -32.44
C GLU A 366 -3.45 -54.00 -30.92
N GLU A 367 -3.80 -55.09 -30.24
CA GLU A 367 -3.56 -55.26 -28.80
C GLU A 367 -2.07 -55.15 -28.46
N LYS A 368 -1.19 -55.76 -29.25
CA LYS A 368 0.26 -55.65 -29.08
C LYS A 368 0.76 -54.23 -29.28
N GLN A 369 0.20 -53.47 -30.22
CA GLN A 369 0.54 -52.06 -30.41
C GLN A 369 0.06 -51.20 -29.22
N ILE A 370 -1.16 -51.41 -28.74
CA ILE A 370 -1.70 -50.73 -27.56
C ILE A 370 -0.82 -50.99 -26.34
N LEU A 371 -0.42 -52.24 -26.09
CA LEU A 371 0.47 -52.57 -24.98
C LEU A 371 1.86 -51.91 -25.09
N ARG A 372 2.40 -51.76 -26.31
CA ARG A 372 3.65 -51.02 -26.53
C ARG A 372 3.47 -49.53 -26.25
N ALA A 373 2.38 -48.94 -26.73
CA ALA A 373 2.04 -47.53 -26.47
C ALA A 373 1.86 -47.26 -24.98
N LEU A 374 1.15 -48.15 -24.25
CA LEU A 374 0.97 -48.04 -22.80
C LEU A 374 2.30 -48.15 -22.03
N ARG A 375 3.22 -49.02 -22.46
CA ARG A 375 4.56 -49.09 -21.84
C ARG A 375 5.39 -47.83 -22.12
N ALA A 376 5.31 -47.29 -23.33
CA ALA A 376 5.98 -46.04 -23.68
C ALA A 376 5.43 -44.86 -22.86
N ALA A 377 4.10 -44.74 -22.77
CA ALA A 377 3.42 -43.72 -21.96
C ALA A 377 3.77 -43.83 -20.47
N ARG A 378 3.86 -45.05 -19.93
CA ARG A 378 4.30 -45.27 -18.55
C ARG A 378 5.75 -44.86 -18.33
N LYS A 379 6.63 -45.08 -19.32
CA LYS A 379 8.04 -44.65 -19.24
C LYS A 379 8.14 -43.12 -19.26
N SER A 380 7.43 -42.46 -20.17
CA SER A 380 7.41 -40.98 -20.24
C SER A 380 6.79 -40.36 -18.98
N GLN A 381 5.77 -40.99 -18.38
CA GLN A 381 5.22 -40.55 -17.11
C GLN A 381 6.27 -40.63 -15.98
N GLY A 382 7.04 -41.72 -15.90
CA GLY A 382 8.12 -41.85 -14.92
C GLY A 382 9.23 -40.81 -15.11
N GLU A 383 9.60 -40.50 -16.36
CA GLU A 383 10.56 -39.44 -16.69
C GLU A 383 10.05 -38.06 -16.24
N PHE A 384 8.75 -37.78 -16.45
CA PHE A 384 8.11 -36.55 -15.99
C PHE A 384 8.04 -36.44 -14.46
N GLU A 385 7.73 -37.53 -13.76
CA GLU A 385 7.74 -37.58 -12.29
C GLU A 385 9.15 -37.30 -11.72
N VAL A 386 10.20 -37.86 -12.34
CA VAL A 386 11.59 -37.58 -11.95
C VAL A 386 11.93 -36.10 -12.17
N ALA A 387 11.59 -35.53 -13.33
CA ALA A 387 11.85 -34.13 -13.64
C ALA A 387 11.13 -33.17 -12.65
N ILE A 388 9.90 -33.50 -12.24
CA ILE A 388 9.18 -32.74 -11.21
C ILE A 388 9.93 -32.80 -9.88
N LEU A 389 10.37 -33.99 -9.45
CA LEU A 389 11.09 -34.16 -8.20
C LEU A 389 12.43 -33.40 -8.19
N GLU A 390 13.18 -33.43 -9.30
CA GLU A 390 14.41 -32.65 -9.47
C GLU A 390 14.13 -31.14 -9.30
N HIS A 391 13.13 -30.61 -10.00
CA HIS A 391 12.72 -29.21 -9.86
C HIS A 391 12.25 -28.85 -8.44
N CYS A 392 11.55 -29.76 -7.75
CA CYS A 392 11.14 -29.54 -6.35
C CYS A 392 12.33 -29.50 -5.40
N VAL A 393 13.37 -30.30 -5.65
CA VAL A 393 14.61 -30.26 -4.87
C VAL A 393 15.35 -28.95 -5.12
N GLU A 394 15.46 -28.49 -6.37
CA GLU A 394 16.07 -27.21 -6.72
C GLU A 394 15.38 -26.04 -6.02
N LEU A 395 14.05 -25.94 -6.13
CA LEU A 395 13.27 -24.91 -5.43
C LEU A 395 13.47 -24.96 -3.92
N LYS A 396 13.53 -26.16 -3.33
CA LYS A 396 13.80 -26.31 -1.89
C LYS A 396 15.18 -25.77 -1.52
N THR A 397 16.21 -26.05 -2.33
CA THR A 397 17.56 -25.52 -2.09
C THR A 397 17.62 -24.00 -2.25
N GLU A 398 16.89 -23.43 -3.21
CA GLU A 398 16.78 -21.99 -3.40
C GLU A 398 16.08 -21.31 -2.21
N ILE A 399 14.98 -21.89 -1.73
CA ILE A 399 14.28 -21.39 -0.52
C ILE A 399 15.21 -21.41 0.69
N MET A 400 15.99 -22.48 0.88
CA MET A 400 16.96 -22.55 1.98
C MET A 400 18.05 -21.47 1.84
N ALA A 401 18.58 -21.24 0.64
CA ALA A 401 19.57 -20.18 0.40
C ALA A 401 19.01 -18.77 0.66
N LEU A 402 17.74 -18.53 0.30
CA LEU A 402 17.05 -17.27 0.61
C LEU A 402 16.80 -17.09 2.11
N GLN A 403 16.48 -18.17 2.83
CA GLN A 403 16.34 -18.14 4.28
C GLN A 403 17.67 -17.80 4.97
N ASP A 404 18.78 -18.43 4.55
CA ASP A 404 20.12 -18.13 5.07
C ASP A 404 20.50 -16.66 4.81
N ARG A 405 20.24 -16.15 3.60
CA ARG A 405 20.46 -14.74 3.28
C ARG A 405 19.62 -13.80 4.15
N SER A 406 18.37 -14.18 4.43
CA SER A 406 17.48 -13.39 5.31
C SER A 406 17.98 -13.34 6.76
N GLU A 407 18.58 -14.43 7.25
CA GLU A 407 19.17 -14.49 8.60
C GLU A 407 20.40 -13.58 8.69
N ILE A 408 21.26 -13.62 7.67
CA ILE A 408 22.43 -12.73 7.58
C ILE A 408 22.01 -11.25 7.59
N LEU A 409 20.98 -10.89 6.81
CA LEU A 409 20.46 -9.52 6.78
C LEU A 409 19.85 -9.09 8.12
N ARG A 410 19.16 -9.99 8.82
CA ARG A 410 18.63 -9.73 10.18
C ARG A 410 19.77 -9.48 11.18
N GLU A 411 20.86 -10.25 11.09
CA GLU A 411 22.03 -10.04 11.95
C GLU A 411 22.76 -8.73 11.63
N HIS A 412 22.87 -8.34 10.37
CA HIS A 412 23.41 -7.03 9.99
C HIS A 412 22.56 -5.89 10.55
N LEU A 413 21.23 -5.96 10.41
CA LEU A 413 20.33 -4.97 10.96
C LEU A 413 20.45 -4.86 12.49
N ARG A 414 20.64 -5.99 13.18
CA ARG A 414 20.86 -6.00 14.63
C ARG A 414 22.16 -5.28 15.01
N LYS A 415 23.24 -5.50 14.28
CA LYS A 415 24.53 -4.80 14.50
C LYS A 415 24.40 -3.30 14.24
N ASP A 416 23.73 -2.91 13.16
CA ASP A 416 23.52 -1.49 12.84
C ASP A 416 22.70 -0.80 13.95
N GLN A 417 21.70 -1.47 14.53
CA GLN A 417 20.93 -0.96 15.67
C GLN A 417 21.77 -0.85 16.95
N GLU A 418 22.66 -1.81 17.21
CA GLU A 418 23.60 -1.76 18.33
C GLU A 418 24.60 -0.60 18.15
N GLU A 419 25.13 -0.40 16.94
CA GLU A 419 26.00 0.72 16.58
C GLU A 419 25.26 2.07 16.74
N GLU A 420 24.03 2.19 16.23
CA GLU A 420 23.20 3.38 16.37
C GLU A 420 22.95 3.73 17.85
N ALA A 421 22.59 2.73 18.66
CA ALA A 421 22.41 2.92 20.10
C ALA A 421 23.70 3.39 20.79
N THR A 422 24.87 2.86 20.42
CA THR A 422 26.14 3.35 20.98
C THR A 422 26.42 4.79 20.56
N LEU A 423 26.21 5.17 19.30
CA LEU A 423 26.39 6.54 18.82
C LEU A 423 25.44 7.53 19.50
N GLU A 424 24.20 7.13 19.77
CA GLU A 424 23.26 7.96 20.55
C GLU A 424 23.78 8.23 21.96
N THR A 425 24.33 7.21 22.64
CA THR A 425 24.91 7.40 23.98
C THR A 425 26.13 8.32 23.95
N GLU A 426 27.02 8.18 22.95
CA GLU A 426 28.18 9.06 22.77
C GLU A 426 27.75 10.51 22.47
N MET A 427 26.73 10.69 21.62
CA MET A 427 26.16 12.00 21.32
C MET A 427 25.59 12.66 22.59
N MET A 428 24.87 11.90 23.43
CA MET A 428 24.36 12.42 24.71
C MET A 428 25.48 12.89 25.63
N VAL A 429 26.58 12.12 25.73
CA VAL A 429 27.77 12.51 26.51
C VAL A 429 28.38 13.80 25.98
N LEU A 430 28.56 13.92 24.66
CA LEU A 430 29.12 15.13 24.04
C LEU A 430 28.23 16.37 24.25
N VAL A 431 26.91 16.22 24.16
CA VAL A 431 25.95 17.30 24.43
C VAL A 431 26.03 17.74 25.89
N GLN A 432 26.11 16.79 26.83
CA GLN A 432 26.23 17.08 28.24
C GLN A 432 27.54 17.80 28.57
N ASP A 433 28.66 17.32 28.04
CA ASP A 433 29.99 17.94 28.20
C ASP A 433 30.03 19.35 27.58
N ARG A 434 29.31 19.58 26.47
CA ARG A 434 29.14 20.94 25.91
C ARG A 434 28.36 21.85 26.86
N ARG A 435 27.26 21.37 27.45
CA ARG A 435 26.46 22.13 28.44
C ARG A 435 27.31 22.51 29.65
N GLU A 436 28.09 21.57 30.19
CA GLU A 436 28.97 21.85 31.32
C GLU A 436 30.06 22.88 30.99
N ARG A 437 30.66 22.80 29.79
CA ARG A 437 31.65 23.80 29.35
C ARG A 437 31.03 25.19 29.21
N ASP A 438 29.82 25.28 28.67
CA ASP A 438 29.12 26.56 28.51
C ASP A 438 28.72 27.15 29.88
N GLU A 439 28.28 26.31 30.82
CA GLU A 439 27.99 26.71 32.20
C GLU A 439 29.26 27.21 32.92
N ARG A 440 30.37 26.47 32.84
CA ARG A 440 31.67 26.92 33.41
C ARG A 440 32.13 28.24 32.80
N ARG A 441 31.96 28.42 31.48
CA ARG A 441 32.29 29.68 30.79
C ARG A 441 31.42 30.82 31.32
N ARG A 442 30.11 30.62 31.45
CA ARG A 442 29.18 31.61 31.97
C ARG A 442 29.52 32.02 33.41
N LEU A 443 29.81 31.06 34.29
CA LEU A 443 30.21 31.33 35.67
C LEU A 443 31.51 32.16 35.73
N TYR A 444 32.49 31.81 34.89
CA TYR A 444 33.75 32.57 34.80
C TYR A 444 33.53 34.00 34.29
N GLU A 445 32.69 34.19 33.26
CA GLU A 445 32.33 35.51 32.76
C GLU A 445 31.61 36.37 33.81
N GLU A 446 30.70 35.78 34.58
CA GLU A 446 30.01 36.45 35.68
C GLU A 446 30.99 36.86 36.80
N GLU A 447 31.94 35.99 37.15
CA GLU A 447 32.98 36.31 38.13
C GLU A 447 33.90 37.44 37.63
N MET A 448 34.31 37.40 36.37
CA MET A 448 35.11 38.45 35.75
C MET A 448 34.36 39.78 35.68
N LYS A 449 33.05 39.76 35.39
CA LYS A 449 32.19 40.96 35.47
C LYS A 449 32.18 41.55 36.88
N ARG A 450 32.05 40.73 37.93
CA ARG A 450 32.11 41.19 39.33
C ARG A 450 33.48 41.81 39.66
N LYS A 451 34.58 41.17 39.27
CA LYS A 451 35.95 41.69 39.46
C LYS A 451 36.16 43.03 38.75
N ASN A 452 35.72 43.13 37.50
CA ASN A 452 35.80 44.37 36.72
C ASN A 452 34.95 45.50 37.31
N TRP A 453 33.74 45.17 37.79
CA TRP A 453 32.88 46.14 38.45
C TRP A 453 33.50 46.66 39.75
N ALA A 454 34.03 45.77 40.59
CA ALA A 454 34.73 46.15 41.81
C ALA A 454 35.94 47.07 41.51
N ALA A 455 36.75 46.73 40.50
CA ALA A 455 37.86 47.57 40.05
C ALA A 455 37.39 48.97 39.60
N THR A 456 36.28 49.03 38.84
CA THR A 456 35.67 50.29 38.38
C THR A 456 35.22 51.16 39.55
N VAL A 457 34.57 50.57 40.56
CA VAL A 457 34.13 51.29 41.77
C VAL A 457 35.32 51.84 42.55
N ILE A 458 36.38 51.05 42.74
CA ILE A 458 37.61 51.49 43.41
C ILE A 458 38.24 52.67 42.67
N GLN A 459 38.38 52.58 41.34
CA GLN A 459 38.92 53.66 40.52
C GLN A 459 38.07 54.94 40.61
N ALA A 460 36.75 54.82 40.53
CA ALA A 460 35.83 55.95 40.66
C ALA A 460 35.96 56.63 42.03
N ARG A 461 36.01 55.83 43.11
CA ARG A 461 36.19 56.33 44.49
C ARG A 461 37.51 57.08 44.65
N TRP A 462 38.60 56.53 44.10
CA TRP A 462 39.92 57.16 44.11
C TRP A 462 39.95 58.49 43.34
N LYS A 463 39.42 58.53 42.12
CA LYS A 463 39.29 59.76 41.32
C LYS A 463 38.44 60.81 42.05
N GLY A 464 37.35 60.40 42.68
CA GLY A 464 36.51 61.25 43.51
C GLY A 464 37.27 61.83 44.72
N TYR A 465 38.09 61.02 45.41
CA TYR A 465 38.96 61.48 46.49
C TYR A 465 39.98 62.52 46.02
N ILE A 466 40.69 62.26 44.91
CA ILE A 466 41.63 63.23 44.32
C ILE A 466 40.93 64.56 44.02
N THR A 467 39.73 64.51 43.42
CA THR A 467 38.94 65.70 43.08
C THR A 467 38.56 66.49 44.33
N ARG A 468 38.03 65.82 45.37
CA ARG A 468 37.72 66.46 46.67
C ARG A 468 38.95 67.08 47.33
N LYS A 469 40.10 66.39 47.29
CA LYS A 469 41.38 66.89 47.82
C LYS A 469 41.84 68.15 47.08
N LYS A 470 41.71 68.20 45.75
CA LYS A 470 42.02 69.39 44.92
C LYS A 470 41.06 70.56 45.22
N LEU A 471 39.75 70.31 45.31
CA LEU A 471 38.75 71.34 45.62
C LEU A 471 38.94 71.95 47.03
N ARG A 472 39.29 71.12 48.03
CA ARG A 472 39.63 71.61 49.38
C ARG A 472 40.86 72.52 49.40
N LYS A 473 41.88 72.22 48.58
CA LYS A 473 43.07 73.09 48.42
C LYS A 473 42.75 74.40 47.67
N GLY A 474 41.86 74.36 46.67
CA GLY A 474 41.41 75.54 45.92
C GLY A 474 40.56 76.52 46.74
N ARG A 475 39.78 76.04 47.71
CA ARG A 475 38.94 76.90 48.57
C ARG A 475 39.71 77.79 49.56
N LYS A 476 40.97 77.51 49.86
CA LYS A 476 41.81 78.36 50.75
C LYS A 476 42.47 79.56 50.05
N LYS A 477 42.21 79.79 48.75
CA LYS A 477 42.83 80.90 47.99
C LYS A 477 41.78 81.76 47.28
N LYS A 478 40.80 82.29 48.03
CA LYS A 478 39.99 83.45 47.60
C LYS A 478 40.32 84.65 48.49
N GLY A 479 41.51 85.19 48.25
CA GLY A 479 41.94 86.49 48.72
C GLY A 479 42.89 87.08 47.67
N LYS A 480 42.53 88.28 47.17
CA LYS A 480 43.34 89.24 46.39
C LYS A 480 43.54 89.04 44.86
N LYS A 481 42.72 89.79 44.11
CA LYS A 481 43.06 90.86 43.11
C LYS A 481 44.05 90.55 41.96
N GLY A 482 43.61 90.82 40.71
CA GLY A 482 44.46 91.07 39.52
C GLY A 482 43.92 90.40 38.25
N LYS A 483 43.19 91.09 37.36
CA LYS A 483 43.65 91.93 36.23
C LYS A 483 44.17 91.12 35.01
N LYS A 484 43.34 91.09 33.95
CA LYS A 484 43.63 91.26 32.51
C LYS A 484 44.86 90.54 31.93
N GLY A 485 44.64 89.58 31.02
CA GLY A 485 45.69 89.01 30.16
C GLY A 485 45.12 88.22 28.97
N LYS A 486 45.43 88.70 27.77
CA LYS A 486 44.98 88.27 26.43
C LYS A 486 46.17 87.57 25.74
N GLY A 487 45.93 86.47 25.01
CA GLY A 487 46.91 85.77 24.14
C GLY A 487 46.72 84.24 24.23
N LYS A 488 46.41 83.44 23.20
CA LYS A 488 46.83 83.29 21.78
C LYS A 488 48.22 82.66 21.59
N SER A 489 48.29 81.33 21.54
CA SER A 489 49.24 80.46 20.77
C SER A 489 48.83 78.99 21.04
N LYS A 490 48.62 78.07 20.08
CA LYS A 490 49.35 77.55 18.91
C LYS A 490 50.51 76.60 19.28
N GLY A 491 50.38 75.31 18.92
CA GLY A 491 51.45 74.27 18.92
C GLY A 491 50.97 72.96 19.59
N LYS A 492 50.67 71.83 18.93
CA LYS A 492 51.38 71.00 17.92
C LYS A 492 52.46 70.07 18.52
N SER A 493 52.09 68.81 18.74
CA SER A 493 52.93 67.60 18.70
C SER A 493 51.99 66.40 18.42
N LYS A 494 51.96 65.76 17.24
CA LYS A 494 52.90 64.76 16.65
C LYS A 494 53.43 63.78 17.70
N SER A 495 52.80 62.60 17.85
CA SER A 495 53.10 61.30 17.18
C SER A 495 54.03 60.43 18.06
N PRO A 496 54.31 59.13 17.81
CA PRO A 496 53.52 58.00 17.24
C PRO A 496 53.59 56.74 18.15
N GLY A 497 52.87 55.68 17.78
CA GLY A 497 53.46 54.32 17.79
C GLY A 497 52.97 53.30 18.82
N GLY A 498 52.80 52.07 18.31
CA GLY A 498 52.68 50.82 19.08
C GLY A 498 51.68 49.86 18.44
N LYS A 499 52.09 49.03 17.47
CA LYS A 499 52.43 47.58 17.67
C LYS A 499 51.29 46.84 18.40
N GLY A 500 50.60 45.84 17.84
CA GLY A 500 51.00 44.78 16.92
C GLY A 500 50.62 43.42 17.54
N LYS A 501 50.60 42.36 16.70
CA LYS A 501 50.44 40.91 17.01
C LYS A 501 49.00 40.44 17.28
N LYS A 502 48.58 39.23 16.87
CA LYS A 502 49.19 38.11 16.10
C LYS A 502 48.06 37.13 15.76
N LYS A 503 48.28 36.39 14.66
CA LYS A 503 47.89 35.01 14.33
C LYS A 503 46.56 34.48 14.86
#